data_AF-A0A2D4KP22-F1
#
_entry.id   AF-A0A2D4KP22-F1
#
_cell.length_a   1.000
_cell.length_b   1.000
_cell.length_c   1.000
_cell.angle_alpha   90.00
_cell.angle_beta   90.00
_cell.angle_gamma   90.00
#
_symmetry.space_group_name_H-M   'P 1'
#
loop_
_entity.id
_entity.type
_entity.pdbx_description
1 polymer ?
#
loop_
_entity_poly.entity_id
_entity_poly.type
_entity_poly.pdbx_seq_one_letter_code
_entity_poly.pdbx_strand_id
1 'polypeptide(L)'
;DYMSVIRMWLGEDVKPKEYIIALQHPVTTDIKHSVKMFELTLDALISFNKRTLILFPNIDAGSKEMVRVMRKKGIEHHPNFRAVKNVPFDQFIQLLAHAGCMIGNSSCGVREVGAFGTPVINLGTRQIERETGENVL
;
A
#
# COMPACT_ATOMS: atom_id res chain seq x y z
N ASP A 1 18.06 -1.25 -13.06
CA ASP A 1 17.08 -0.44 -13.81
C ASP A 1 15.76 -0.47 -13.05
N TYR A 2 15.08 0.67 -12.87
CA TYR A 2 13.82 0.72 -12.13
C TYR A 2 12.65 0.13 -12.94
N MET A 3 12.72 0.22 -14.28
CA MET A 3 11.67 -0.35 -15.14
C MET A 3 11.60 -1.86 -15.02
N SER A 4 12.74 -2.55 -14.92
CA SER A 4 12.75 -4.01 -14.67
C SER A 4 12.09 -4.38 -13.34
N VAL A 5 12.25 -3.54 -12.30
CA VAL A 5 11.59 -3.76 -11.01
C VAL A 5 10.08 -3.60 -11.14
N ILE A 6 9.61 -2.52 -11.78
CA ILE A 6 8.17 -2.31 -12.01
C ILE A 6 7.55 -3.51 -12.76
N ARG A 7 8.19 -3.93 -13.86
CA ARG A 7 7.69 -5.03 -14.69
C ARG A 7 7.62 -6.35 -13.94
N MET A 8 8.64 -6.65 -13.14
CA MET A 8 8.70 -7.86 -12.31
C MET A 8 7.53 -7.95 -11.33
N TRP A 9 7.15 -6.83 -10.70
CA TRP A 9 6.12 -6.84 -9.65
C TRP A 9 4.71 -6.57 -10.18
N LEU A 10 4.56 -5.81 -11.26
CA LEU A 10 3.27 -5.27 -11.70
C LEU A 10 2.86 -5.69 -13.12
N GLY A 11 3.81 -6.12 -13.96
CA GLY A 11 3.59 -6.53 -15.35
C GLY A 11 4.27 -5.63 -16.39
N GLU A 12 4.46 -6.17 -17.59
CA GLU A 12 5.19 -5.52 -18.70
C GLU A 12 4.52 -4.24 -19.22
N ASP A 13 3.20 -4.13 -19.07
CA ASP A 13 2.37 -3.02 -19.55
C ASP A 13 2.37 -1.79 -18.63
N VAL A 14 2.95 -1.90 -17.43
CA VAL A 14 2.82 -0.89 -16.38
C VAL A 14 3.87 0.20 -16.51
N LYS A 15 3.41 1.46 -16.57
CA LYS A 15 4.27 2.64 -16.66
C LYS A 15 4.48 3.29 -15.28
N PRO A 16 5.58 4.04 -15.09
CA PRO A 16 5.74 4.93 -13.95
C PRO A 16 4.53 5.85 -13.77
N LYS A 17 4.19 6.13 -12.52
CA LYS A 17 3.05 6.97 -12.09
C LYS A 17 1.66 6.42 -12.45
N GLU A 18 1.54 5.25 -13.08
CA GLU A 18 0.26 4.62 -13.45
C GLU A 18 -0.16 3.47 -12.52
N TYR A 19 0.47 3.35 -11.34
CA TYR A 19 0.13 2.35 -10.34
C TYR A 19 0.15 2.89 -8.91
N ILE A 20 -0.49 2.15 -8.02
CA ILE A 20 -0.62 2.45 -6.60
C ILE A 20 0.17 1.41 -5.81
N ILE A 21 0.79 1.85 -4.72
CA ILE A 21 1.30 0.96 -3.67
C ILE A 21 0.39 1.06 -2.45
N ALA A 22 -0.16 -0.07 -2.02
CA ALA A 22 -1.03 -0.16 -0.86
C ALA A 22 -0.35 -0.98 0.25
N LEU A 23 -0.17 -0.38 1.42
CA LEU A 23 0.43 -1.04 2.59
C LEU A 23 -0.20 -0.52 3.89
N GLN A 24 -1.06 -1.33 4.50
CA GLN A 24 -1.74 -0.99 5.74
C GLN A 24 -1.53 -2.09 6.78
N HIS A 25 -0.88 -1.73 7.89
CA HIS A 25 -0.69 -2.60 9.05
C HIS A 25 -1.83 -2.45 10.05
N PRO A 26 -2.19 -3.52 10.79
CA PRO A 26 -3.22 -3.43 11.81
C PRO A 26 -2.82 -2.46 12.93
N VAL A 27 -3.79 -1.70 13.41
CA VAL A 27 -3.64 -0.93 14.66
C VAL A 27 -4.04 -1.83 15.81
N THR A 28 -3.06 -2.28 16.60
CA THR A 28 -3.23 -3.30 17.64
C THR A 28 -4.11 -2.85 18.81
N THR A 29 -4.25 -1.53 19.02
CA THR A 29 -5.10 -0.95 20.06
C THR A 29 -6.58 -0.92 19.70
N ASP A 30 -6.94 -1.00 18.41
CA ASP A 30 -8.34 -1.08 17.95
C ASP A 30 -8.45 -1.93 16.68
N ILE A 31 -8.45 -3.25 16.88
CA ILE A 31 -8.47 -4.24 15.79
C ILE A 31 -9.76 -4.13 14.98
N LYS A 32 -10.92 -3.94 15.64
CA LYS A 32 -12.22 -3.90 14.95
C LYS A 32 -12.29 -2.71 14.00
N HIS A 33 -11.91 -1.53 14.47
CA HIS A 33 -11.84 -0.35 13.63
C HIS A 33 -10.79 -0.50 12.53
N SER A 34 -9.61 -1.06 12.84
CA SER A 34 -8.55 -1.28 11.87
C SER A 34 -8.97 -2.19 10.71
N VAL A 35 -9.71 -3.27 10.99
CA VAL A 35 -10.22 -4.18 9.96
C VAL A 35 -11.29 -3.48 9.11
N LYS A 36 -12.19 -2.71 9.73
CA LYS A 36 -13.21 -1.93 9.01
C LYS A 36 -12.58 -0.89 8.07
N MET A 37 -11.59 -0.14 8.56
CA MET A 37 -10.86 0.82 7.73
C MET A 37 -10.17 0.16 6.55
N PHE A 38 -9.52 -0.98 6.79
CA PHE A 38 -8.89 -1.74 5.72
C PHE A 38 -9.88 -2.26 4.68
N GLU A 39 -11.07 -2.71 5.10
CA GLU A 39 -12.14 -3.09 4.19
C GLU A 39 -12.57 -1.91 3.29
N LEU A 40 -12.74 -0.71 3.86
CA LEU A 40 -13.05 0.50 3.10
C LEU A 40 -11.92 0.88 2.13
N THR A 41 -10.66 0.75 2.54
CA THR A 41 -9.50 0.97 1.65
C THR A 41 -9.54 0.04 0.45
N LEU A 42 -9.81 -1.25 0.67
CA LEU A 42 -9.92 -2.22 -0.42
C LEU A 42 -11.08 -1.89 -1.35
N ASP A 43 -12.24 -1.52 -0.80
CA ASP A 43 -13.40 -1.12 -1.62
C ASP A 43 -13.10 0.10 -2.48
N ALA A 44 -12.42 1.10 -1.92
CA ALA A 44 -11.97 2.27 -2.66
C ALA A 44 -11.01 1.89 -3.80
N LEU A 45 -9.99 1.07 -3.51
CA LEU A 45 -9.01 0.60 -4.51
C LEU A 45 -9.66 -0.21 -5.63
N ILE A 46 -10.60 -1.10 -5.30
CA ILE A 46 -11.35 -1.90 -6.28
C ILE A 46 -12.17 -0.98 -7.18
N SER A 47 -12.90 -0.02 -6.61
CA SER A 47 -13.73 0.90 -7.40
C SER A 47 -12.90 1.84 -8.27
N PHE A 48 -11.72 2.27 -7.78
CA PHE A 48 -10.80 3.12 -8.52
C PHE A 48 -10.14 2.38 -9.69
N ASN A 49 -10.06 1.05 -9.59
CA ASN A 49 -9.71 0.14 -10.68
C ASN A 49 -8.37 0.46 -11.37
N LYS A 50 -7.36 0.85 -10.57
CA LYS A 50 -5.98 1.06 -11.03
C LYS A 50 -5.08 -0.12 -10.67
N ARG A 51 -4.00 -0.26 -11.43
CA ARG A 51 -2.95 -1.23 -11.14
C ARG A 51 -2.42 -0.98 -9.73
N THR A 52 -2.49 -1.98 -8.87
CA THR A 52 -2.18 -1.84 -7.45
C THR A 52 -1.27 -2.96 -6.99
N LEU A 53 -0.08 -2.61 -6.49
CA LEU A 53 0.74 -3.51 -5.68
C LEU A 53 0.26 -3.40 -4.24
N ILE A 54 -0.31 -4.46 -3.69
CA ILE A 54 -0.75 -4.50 -2.31
C ILE A 54 0.11 -5.45 -1.50
N LEU A 55 0.69 -4.94 -0.42
CA LEU A 55 1.47 -5.75 0.49
C LEU A 55 0.57 -6.32 1.58
N PHE A 56 0.77 -7.59 1.92
CA PHE A 56 0.07 -8.20 3.05
C PHE A 56 0.42 -7.46 4.35
N PRO A 57 -0.52 -7.33 5.29
CA PRO A 57 -0.24 -6.75 6.60
C PRO A 57 0.82 -7.58 7.35
N ASN A 58 1.57 -6.92 8.22
CA ASN A 58 2.54 -7.58 9.10
C ASN A 58 1.85 -8.61 10.00
N ILE A 59 2.61 -9.59 10.49
CA ILE A 59 2.15 -10.66 11.39
C ILE A 59 1.95 -10.09 12.80
N ASP A 60 0.93 -9.27 12.96
CA ASP A 60 0.51 -8.66 14.22
C ASP A 60 -0.91 -9.12 14.59
N ALA A 61 -1.36 -8.80 15.81
CA ALA A 61 -2.75 -9.00 16.20
C ALA A 61 -3.70 -8.24 15.26
N GLY A 62 -4.65 -8.95 14.65
CA GLY A 62 -5.57 -8.41 13.63
C GLY A 62 -5.18 -8.70 12.18
N SER A 63 -3.95 -9.15 11.91
CA SER A 63 -3.48 -9.48 10.55
C SER A 63 -4.31 -10.58 9.89
N LYS A 64 -4.65 -11.64 10.63
CA LYS A 64 -5.49 -12.75 10.14
C LYS A 64 -6.83 -12.27 9.61
N GLU A 65 -7.47 -11.33 10.29
CA GLU A 65 -8.75 -10.77 9.88
C GLU A 65 -8.61 -9.90 8.63
N MET A 66 -7.58 -9.07 8.54
CA MET A 66 -7.29 -8.30 7.33
C MET A 66 -7.04 -9.21 6.12
N VAL A 67 -6.26 -10.29 6.29
CA VAL A 67 -6.06 -11.28 5.21
C VAL A 67 -7.37 -11.95 4.81
N ARG A 68 -8.25 -12.25 5.77
CA ARG A 68 -9.59 -12.79 5.48
C ARG A 68 -10.42 -11.79 4.65
N VAL A 69 -10.33 -10.49 4.93
CA VAL A 69 -10.98 -9.45 4.12
C VAL A 69 -10.41 -9.42 2.70
N MET A 70 -9.08 -9.45 2.52
CA MET A 70 -8.45 -9.50 1.18
C MET A 70 -8.99 -10.66 0.35
N ARG A 71 -9.08 -11.85 0.97
CA ARG A 71 -9.60 -13.06 0.32
C ARG A 71 -11.08 -12.94 -0.01
N LYS A 72 -11.90 -12.46 0.93
CA LYS A 72 -13.34 -12.25 0.74
C LYS A 72 -13.61 -11.27 -0.42
N LYS A 73 -12.78 -10.24 -0.56
CA LYS A 73 -12.85 -9.24 -1.64
C LYS A 73 -12.19 -9.71 -2.95
N GLY A 74 -11.62 -10.92 -2.99
CA GLY A 74 -11.02 -11.49 -4.20
C GLY A 74 -9.73 -10.81 -4.65
N ILE A 75 -9.03 -10.09 -3.77
CA ILE A 75 -7.83 -9.29 -4.12
C ILE A 75 -6.74 -10.16 -4.76
N GLU A 76 -6.53 -11.38 -4.25
CA GLU A 76 -5.50 -12.30 -4.77
C GLU A 76 -5.77 -12.76 -6.22
N HIS A 77 -7.02 -12.64 -6.70
CA HIS A 77 -7.43 -13.05 -8.04
C HIS A 77 -7.84 -11.88 -8.94
N HIS A 78 -7.85 -10.66 -8.42
CA HIS A 78 -8.28 -9.49 -9.17
C HIS A 78 -7.20 -9.09 -10.18
N PRO A 79 -7.54 -8.90 -11.48
CA PRO A 79 -6.55 -8.69 -12.54
C PRO A 79 -5.68 -7.44 -12.33
N ASN A 80 -6.22 -6.41 -11.67
CA ASN A 80 -5.50 -5.17 -11.37
C ASN A 80 -4.71 -5.18 -10.06
N PHE A 81 -4.78 -6.23 -9.25
CA PHE A 81 -4.05 -6.31 -7.99
C PHE A 81 -2.90 -7.32 -8.06
N ARG A 82 -1.79 -6.95 -7.45
CA ARG A 82 -0.67 -7.85 -7.17
C ARG A 82 -0.49 -7.89 -5.67
N ALA A 83 -0.97 -8.96 -5.04
CA ALA A 83 -0.85 -9.17 -3.60
C ALA A 83 0.46 -9.87 -3.27
N VAL A 84 1.34 -9.25 -2.49
CA VAL A 84 2.69 -9.77 -2.20
C VAL A 84 3.02 -9.69 -0.71
N LYS A 85 3.66 -10.73 -0.18
CA LYS A 85 3.98 -10.78 1.26
C LYS A 85 5.18 -9.93 1.63
N ASN A 86 6.12 -9.78 0.70
CA ASN A 86 7.36 -9.05 0.91
C ASN A 86 7.93 -8.58 -0.42
N VAL A 87 8.62 -7.44 -0.40
CA VAL A 87 9.40 -6.90 -1.50
C VAL A 87 10.77 -6.52 -0.92
N PRO A 88 11.90 -6.90 -1.54
CA PRO A 88 13.22 -6.44 -1.11
C PRO A 88 13.26 -4.92 -1.00
N PHE A 89 13.90 -4.40 0.07
CA PHE A 89 13.82 -2.98 0.42
C PHE A 89 14.32 -2.06 -0.70
N ASP A 90 15.43 -2.41 -1.33
CA ASP A 90 16.01 -1.71 -2.48
C ASP A 90 15.00 -1.59 -3.64
N GLN A 91 14.27 -2.67 -3.94
CA GLN A 91 13.24 -2.69 -4.98
C GLN A 91 11.99 -1.92 -4.56
N PHE A 92 11.61 -2.01 -3.28
CA PHE A 92 10.48 -1.29 -2.73
C PHE A 92 10.66 0.23 -2.87
N ILE A 93 11.86 0.74 -2.62
CA ILE A 93 12.19 2.16 -2.84
C ILE A 93 12.04 2.56 -4.31
N GLN A 94 12.50 1.71 -5.25
CA GLN A 94 12.32 1.98 -6.69
C GLN A 94 10.83 2.04 -7.06
N LEU A 95 10.03 1.09 -6.55
CA LEU A 95 8.59 1.09 -6.77
C LEU A 95 7.94 2.36 -6.17
N LEU A 96 8.31 2.76 -4.97
CA LEU A 96 7.77 3.97 -4.34
C LEU A 96 8.10 5.25 -5.09
N ALA A 97 9.36 5.42 -5.52
CA ALA A 97 9.79 6.61 -6.24
C ALA A 97 9.01 6.81 -7.55
N HIS A 98 8.59 5.71 -8.17
CA HIS A 98 7.88 5.71 -9.45
C HIS A 98 6.38 5.40 -9.35
N ALA A 99 5.82 5.27 -8.15
CA ALA A 99 4.38 5.10 -7.96
C ALA A 99 3.61 6.41 -8.21
N GLY A 100 2.36 6.29 -8.63
CA GLY A 100 1.44 7.41 -8.77
C GLY A 100 0.98 7.93 -7.41
N CYS A 101 0.76 7.02 -6.46
CA CYS A 101 0.59 7.33 -5.05
C CYS A 101 0.87 6.11 -4.18
N MET A 102 1.09 6.36 -2.89
CA MET A 102 1.05 5.35 -1.84
C MET A 102 -0.17 5.56 -0.95
N ILE A 103 -0.85 4.47 -0.60
CA ILE A 103 -1.97 4.47 0.35
C ILE A 103 -1.64 3.54 1.50
N GLY A 104 -1.71 4.03 2.73
CA GLY A 104 -1.35 3.20 3.87
C GLY A 104 -1.09 3.93 5.16
N ASN A 105 -0.59 3.19 6.15
CA ASN A 105 -0.24 3.71 7.48
C ASN A 105 1.15 3.27 7.93
N SER A 106 1.96 2.78 7.00
CA SER A 106 3.32 2.34 7.28
C SER A 106 4.26 3.52 7.33
N SER A 107 5.12 3.58 8.36
CA SER A 107 6.14 4.61 8.52
C SER A 107 7.14 4.67 7.35
N CYS A 108 7.41 3.52 6.73
CA CYS A 108 8.23 3.38 5.53
C CYS A 108 7.64 4.13 4.31
N GLY A 109 6.34 4.40 4.36
CA GLY A 109 5.64 5.18 3.35
C GLY A 109 5.62 6.68 3.61
N VAL A 110 6.04 7.15 4.78
CA VAL A 110 5.95 8.57 5.15
C VAL A 110 7.33 9.22 5.18
N ARG A 111 8.36 8.51 5.66
CA ARG A 111 9.71 9.06 5.78
C ARG A 111 10.48 9.05 4.46
N GLU A 112 10.37 7.97 3.71
CA GLU A 112 11.11 7.77 2.47
C GLU A 112 10.37 8.41 1.28
N VAL A 113 9.04 8.45 1.31
CA VAL A 113 8.23 8.95 0.19
C VAL A 113 8.29 10.47 0.05
N GLY A 114 8.42 11.21 1.17
CA GLY A 114 8.71 12.64 1.18
C GLY A 114 9.94 13.03 0.37
N ALA A 115 10.97 12.15 0.33
CA ALA A 115 12.19 12.40 -0.41
C ALA A 115 12.04 12.27 -1.94
N PHE A 116 11.01 11.54 -2.42
CA PHE A 116 10.81 11.27 -3.85
C PHE A 116 9.65 12.04 -4.47
N GLY A 117 8.90 12.82 -3.68
CA GLY A 117 7.75 13.59 -4.15
C GLY A 117 6.55 12.75 -4.60
N THR A 118 6.50 11.45 -4.25
CA THR A 118 5.32 10.63 -4.52
C THR A 118 4.21 11.03 -3.52
N PRO A 119 2.97 11.25 -3.97
CA PRO A 119 1.85 11.55 -3.06
C PRO A 119 1.54 10.39 -2.10
N VAL A 120 1.24 10.70 -0.84
CA VAL A 120 0.88 9.70 0.18
C VAL A 120 -0.49 10.03 0.77
N ILE A 121 -1.39 9.05 0.74
CA ILE A 121 -2.64 9.08 1.51
C ILE A 121 -2.40 8.29 2.79
N ASN A 122 -2.33 9.00 3.91
CA ASN A 122 -2.02 8.41 5.20
C ASN A 122 -3.28 8.01 5.96
N LEU A 123 -3.49 6.70 6.13
CA LEU A 123 -4.71 6.14 6.72
C LEU A 123 -4.54 5.85 8.21
N GLY A 124 -4.85 6.85 9.04
CA GLY A 124 -5.06 6.69 10.48
C GLY A 124 -4.35 7.71 11.36
N THR A 125 -4.65 7.67 12.66
CA THR A 125 -4.15 8.62 13.67
C THR A 125 -2.71 8.37 14.12
N ARG A 126 -2.06 7.29 13.63
CA ARG A 126 -0.69 6.86 13.99
C ARG A 126 0.43 7.83 13.58
N GLN A 127 0.08 8.99 13.00
CA GLN A 127 1.01 10.02 12.54
C GLN A 127 0.63 11.42 13.02
N ILE A 128 -0.29 11.56 14.00
CA ILE A 128 -0.71 12.87 14.55
C ILE A 128 0.46 13.61 15.26
N GLU A 129 1.62 13.00 15.45
CA GLU A 129 2.77 13.60 16.15
C GLU A 129 4.14 13.40 15.45
N ARG A 130 4.17 13.13 14.13
CA ARG A 130 5.45 13.02 13.39
C ARG A 130 5.56 14.09 12.31
N GLU A 131 6.78 14.62 12.16
CA GLU A 131 7.11 15.55 11.07
C GLU A 131 6.68 14.94 9.73
N THR A 132 5.82 15.65 9.03
CA THR A 132 5.31 15.28 7.71
C THR A 132 5.83 16.30 6.70
N GLY A 133 6.31 15.82 5.55
CA GLY A 133 6.62 16.67 4.40
C GLY A 133 5.33 17.15 3.73
N GLU A 134 5.43 18.22 2.92
CA GLU A 134 4.28 18.87 2.23
C GLU A 134 3.48 17.94 1.29
N ASN A 135 3.95 16.71 1.05
CA ASN A 135 3.35 15.73 0.15
C ASN A 135 2.39 14.72 0.83
N VAL A 136 2.09 14.92 2.11
CA VAL A 136 1.19 14.07 2.90
C VAL A 136 -0.19 14.73 3.00
N LEU A 137 -1.22 14.05 2.50
CA LEU A 137 -2.63 14.43 2.63
C LEU A 137 -3.33 13.60 3.72
#